data_AF-A0A7S6MEE9-F1
#
_entry.id   AF-A0A7S6MEE9-F1
#
_cell.length_a   1.000
_cell.length_b   1.000
_cell.length_c   1.000
_cell.angle_alpha   90.00
_cell.angle_beta   90.00
_cell.angle_gamma   90.00
#
_symmetry.space_group_name_H-M   'P 1'
#
loop_
_entity.id
_entity.type
_entity.pdbx_description
1 polymer ?
#
loop_
_entity_poly.entity_id
_entity_poly.type
_entity_poly.pdbx_seq_one_letter_code
_entity_poly.pdbx_strand_id
1 'polypeptide(L)'
;MDHAATPVTLPRGLIFLSFLWLVASWSASIGVRPPVFPSAASYEPGVKRMLLGVVIGLMVAWPLYRLSQPRSLAPIRQTLLDLTVMLSMTQVVIWPLRLITSWTRERTAAMDLTIIAWTLLAGALVASTLGARPGRVRVLGMLGCLGLCLAGPLAAWLGLQFRVEALDLIDLSPLLSINTLGDGKSAPITPAQWASITWLWVAAVAAWIALALTRRPQSLAASGGVAA
;
A
#
# COMPACT_ATOMS: atom_id res chain seq x y z
N MET A 1 -23.53 31.93 6.34
CA MET A 1 -22.87 31.06 7.32
C MET A 1 -21.92 30.17 6.55
N ASP A 2 -20.66 30.60 6.46
CA ASP A 2 -19.66 29.93 5.65
C ASP A 2 -19.41 28.52 6.20
N HIS A 3 -19.60 27.51 5.35
CA HIS A 3 -19.11 26.16 5.60
C HIS A 3 -17.59 26.21 5.64
N ALA A 4 -17.03 26.53 6.81
CA ALA A 4 -15.59 26.49 7.05
C ALA A 4 -15.13 25.05 6.79
N ALA A 5 -14.62 24.81 5.58
CA ALA A 5 -14.13 23.52 5.17
C ALA A 5 -13.09 23.06 6.19
N THR A 6 -13.28 21.86 6.74
CA THR A 6 -12.32 21.31 7.71
C THR A 6 -10.92 21.35 7.11
N PRO A 7 -9.94 21.99 7.78
CA PRO A 7 -8.64 22.22 7.17
C PRO A 7 -7.95 20.88 6.94
N VAL A 8 -7.67 20.58 5.67
CA VAL A 8 -6.87 19.42 5.27
C VAL A 8 -5.41 19.85 5.27
N THR A 9 -4.59 19.15 6.06
CA THR A 9 -3.16 19.41 6.12
C THR A 9 -2.49 18.88 4.86
N LEU A 10 -1.83 19.77 4.10
CA LEU A 10 -1.01 19.36 2.97
C LEU A 10 0.14 18.46 3.46
N PRO A 11 0.39 17.31 2.83
CA PRO A 11 1.31 16.29 3.34
C PRO A 11 2.77 16.62 2.96
N ARG A 12 3.23 17.85 3.21
CA ARG A 12 4.57 18.32 2.83
C ARG A 12 5.68 17.44 3.42
N GLY A 13 5.55 17.11 4.71
CA GLY A 13 6.48 16.20 5.38
C GLY A 13 6.44 14.77 4.82
N LEU A 14 5.26 14.29 4.39
CA LEU A 14 5.14 12.97 3.78
C LEU A 14 5.86 12.92 2.44
N ILE A 15 5.76 13.96 1.60
CA ILE A 15 6.47 14.02 0.32
C ILE A 15 7.98 13.87 0.55
N PHE A 16 8.53 14.65 1.49
CA PHE A 16 9.96 14.60 1.82
C PHE A 16 10.38 13.24 2.39
N LEU A 17 9.62 12.68 3.33
CA LEU A 17 9.91 11.38 3.92
C LEU A 17 9.78 10.24 2.90
N SER A 18 8.77 10.28 2.03
CA SER A 18 8.59 9.30 0.96
C SER A 18 9.76 9.37 -0.03
N PHE A 19 10.20 10.57 -0.41
CA PHE A 19 11.38 10.73 -1.26
C PHE A 19 12.64 10.15 -0.58
N LEU A 20 12.88 10.52 0.68
CA LEU A 20 14.03 10.02 1.43
C LEU A 20 13.99 8.49 1.57
N TRP A 21 12.81 7.92 1.80
CA TRP A 21 12.60 6.48 1.86
C TRP A 21 12.89 5.79 0.52
N LEU A 22 12.46 6.38 -0.59
CA LEU A 22 12.77 5.86 -1.94
C LEU A 22 14.28 5.86 -2.20
N VAL A 23 14.97 6.96 -1.86
CA VAL A 23 16.44 7.06 -1.99
C VAL A 23 17.14 6.06 -1.08
N ALA A 24 16.70 5.92 0.17
CA ALA A 24 17.25 4.94 1.10
C ALA A 24 17.03 3.50 0.62
N SER A 25 15.84 3.19 0.12
CA SER A 25 15.50 1.87 -0.44
C SER A 25 16.39 1.55 -1.64
N TRP A 26 16.54 2.50 -2.58
CA TRP A 26 17.44 2.37 -3.72
C TRP A 26 18.90 2.17 -3.30
N SER A 27 19.38 2.98 -2.36
CA SER A 27 20.76 2.94 -1.86
C SER A 27 21.06 1.62 -1.14
N ALA A 28 20.09 1.09 -0.38
CA ALA A 28 20.25 -0.17 0.33
C ALA A 28 20.16 -1.39 -0.60
N SER A 29 19.40 -1.30 -1.71
CA SER A 29 19.11 -2.44 -2.57
C SER A 29 20.04 -2.57 -3.78
N ILE A 30 20.27 -1.46 -4.49
CA ILE A 30 21.12 -1.39 -5.67
C ILE A 30 22.51 -0.88 -5.26
N GLY A 31 22.54 0.14 -4.39
CA GLY A 31 23.77 0.72 -3.86
C GLY A 31 24.68 1.35 -4.92
N VAL A 32 25.89 1.71 -4.49
CA VAL A 32 26.94 2.29 -5.36
C VAL A 32 27.82 1.19 -5.99
N ARG A 33 27.41 -0.08 -5.91
CA ARG A 33 28.24 -1.18 -6.40
C ARG A 33 28.14 -1.22 -7.93
N PRO A 34 29.25 -1.00 -8.66
CA PRO A 34 29.24 -1.16 -10.10
C PRO A 34 28.89 -2.62 -10.43
N PRO A 35 28.04 -2.87 -11.43
CA PRO A 35 27.72 -4.23 -11.85
C PRO A 35 29.01 -4.92 -12.29
N VAL A 36 29.23 -6.15 -11.84
CA VAL A 36 30.36 -6.97 -12.29
C VAL A 36 30.22 -7.32 -13.78
N PHE A 37 28.98 -7.31 -14.29
CA PHE A 37 28.65 -7.48 -15.71
C PHE A 37 27.48 -6.58 -16.13
N PRO A 38 27.56 -5.85 -17.25
CA PRO A 38 26.48 -5.00 -17.75
C PRO A 38 25.37 -5.85 -18.41
N SER A 39 24.67 -6.65 -17.62
CA SER A 39 23.48 -7.39 -18.05
C SER A 39 22.28 -7.00 -17.20
N ALA A 40 21.09 -6.87 -17.83
CA ALA A 40 19.84 -6.54 -17.12
C ALA A 40 19.53 -7.54 -15.99
N ALA A 41 19.87 -8.82 -16.18
CA ALA A 41 19.73 -9.87 -15.17
C ALA A 41 20.53 -9.59 -13.89
N SER A 42 21.62 -8.82 -13.96
CA SER A 42 22.44 -8.48 -12.78
C SER A 42 21.76 -7.48 -11.85
N TYR A 43 20.85 -6.65 -12.38
CA TYR A 43 20.14 -5.63 -11.60
C TYR A 43 18.85 -6.14 -10.96
N GLU A 44 18.26 -7.21 -11.49
CA GLU A 44 16.97 -7.75 -11.03
C GLU A 44 16.89 -8.02 -9.53
N PRO A 45 17.88 -8.66 -8.86
CA PRO A 45 17.82 -8.87 -7.42
C PRO A 45 17.80 -7.55 -6.63
N GLY A 46 18.53 -6.54 -7.11
CA GLY A 46 18.57 -5.20 -6.50
C GLY A 46 17.26 -4.44 -6.69
N VAL A 47 16.68 -4.50 -7.89
CA VAL A 47 15.37 -3.90 -8.20
C VAL A 47 14.25 -4.58 -7.39
N LYS A 48 14.29 -5.91 -7.27
CA LYS A 48 13.33 -6.66 -6.46
C LYS A 48 13.37 -6.24 -4.99
N ARG A 49 14.57 -6.15 -4.40
CA ARG A 49 14.76 -5.64 -3.04
C ARG A 49 14.28 -4.20 -2.89
N MET A 50 14.50 -3.36 -3.91
CA MET A 50 14.00 -1.99 -3.93
C MET A 50 12.47 -1.97 -3.83
N LEU A 51 11.77 -2.75 -4.67
CA LEU A 51 10.32 -2.84 -4.65
C LEU A 51 9.79 -3.35 -3.30
N LEU A 52 10.44 -4.33 -2.68
CA LEU A 52 10.10 -4.75 -1.32
C LEU A 52 10.25 -3.60 -0.32
N GLY A 53 11.31 -2.79 -0.43
CA GLY A 53 11.49 -1.57 0.36
C GLY A 53 10.37 -0.55 0.14
N VAL A 54 9.94 -0.32 -1.10
CA VAL A 54 8.79 0.54 -1.44
C VAL A 54 7.53 0.02 -0.76
N VAL A 55 7.24 -1.28 -0.87
CA VAL A 55 6.08 -1.92 -0.23
C VAL A 55 6.12 -1.75 1.28
N ILE A 56 7.27 -1.91 1.94
CA ILE A 56 7.41 -1.67 3.39
C ILE A 56 7.11 -0.20 3.73
N GLY A 57 7.58 0.73 2.91
CA GLY A 57 7.29 2.16 3.06
C GLY A 57 5.79 2.45 3.02
N LEU A 58 5.10 1.90 2.01
CA LEU A 58 3.67 2.08 1.79
C LEU A 58 2.81 1.36 2.84
N MET A 59 3.18 0.14 3.24
CA MET A 59 2.36 -0.71 4.10
C MET A 59 2.66 -0.55 5.59
N VAL A 60 3.84 -0.06 5.95
CA VAL A 60 4.28 0.03 7.36
C VAL A 60 4.69 1.45 7.71
N ALA A 61 5.69 2.02 7.04
CA ALA A 61 6.24 3.31 7.46
C ALA A 61 5.21 4.44 7.40
N TRP A 62 4.46 4.55 6.30
CA TRP A 62 3.40 5.56 6.16
C TRP A 62 2.27 5.37 7.17
N PRO A 63 1.64 4.19 7.31
CA PRO A 63 0.58 3.99 8.30
C PRO A 63 1.03 4.27 9.74
N LEU A 64 2.24 3.85 10.13
CA LEU A 64 2.78 4.11 11.46
C LEU A 64 2.99 5.61 11.68
N TYR A 65 3.61 6.30 10.73
CA TYR A 65 3.79 7.75 10.79
C TYR A 65 2.44 8.45 10.90
N ARG A 66 1.48 8.09 10.04
CA ARG A 66 0.18 8.76 9.97
C ARG A 66 -0.65 8.53 11.22
N LEU A 67 -0.71 7.28 11.69
CA LEU A 67 -1.43 6.92 12.89
C LEU A 67 -0.71 7.36 14.17
N SER A 68 0.49 7.95 14.10
CA SER A 68 1.19 8.58 15.23
C SER A 68 0.89 10.08 15.37
N GLN A 69 0.36 10.72 14.32
CA GLN A 69 -0.02 12.14 14.33
C GLN A 69 -1.29 12.42 15.16
N PRO A 70 -1.59 13.68 15.52
CA PRO A 70 -2.89 14.04 16.12
C PRO A 70 -4.07 13.58 15.26
N ARG A 71 -5.23 13.35 15.90
CA ARG A 71 -6.43 12.86 15.20
C ARG A 71 -6.79 13.79 14.03
N SER A 72 -7.21 13.20 12.91
CA SER A 72 -7.74 13.99 11.79
C SER A 72 -9.25 14.18 11.92
N LEU A 73 -9.72 15.39 11.62
CA LEU A 73 -11.15 15.71 11.50
C LEU A 73 -11.74 15.23 10.17
N ALA A 74 -10.90 15.03 9.15
CA ALA A 74 -11.29 14.57 7.82
C ALA A 74 -10.45 13.35 7.39
N PRO A 75 -10.53 12.22 8.10
CA PRO A 75 -9.60 11.11 7.93
C PRO A 75 -9.67 10.46 6.55
N ILE A 76 -10.85 10.36 5.93
CA ILE A 76 -11.01 9.83 4.56
C ILE A 76 -10.27 10.73 3.56
N ARG A 77 -10.63 12.01 3.51
CA ARG A 77 -10.06 12.98 2.56
C ARG A 77 -8.54 13.09 2.72
N GLN A 78 -8.07 13.12 3.96
CA GLN A 78 -6.65 13.17 4.24
C GLN A 78 -5.91 11.92 3.79
N THR A 79 -6.47 10.73 4.04
CA THR A 79 -5.85 9.47 3.64
C THR A 79 -5.84 9.32 2.12
N LEU A 80 -6.90 9.74 1.42
CA LEU A 80 -6.93 9.76 -0.04
C LEU A 80 -5.86 10.68 -0.63
N LEU A 81 -5.66 11.87 -0.05
CA LEU A 81 -4.61 12.78 -0.48
C LEU A 81 -3.22 12.15 -0.30
N ASP A 82 -2.96 11.55 0.87
CA ASP A 82 -1.71 10.84 1.13
C ASP A 82 -1.49 9.70 0.10
N LEU A 83 -2.53 8.90 -0.17
CA LEU A 83 -2.49 7.82 -1.16
C LEU A 83 -2.16 8.34 -2.55
N THR A 84 -2.82 9.41 -3.01
CA THR A 84 -2.54 10.02 -4.32
C THR A 84 -1.06 10.39 -4.42
N VAL A 85 -0.51 11.08 -3.42
CA VAL A 85 0.89 11.50 -3.42
C VAL A 85 1.84 10.31 -3.49
N MET A 86 1.66 9.33 -2.60
CA MET A 86 2.55 8.17 -2.54
C MET A 86 2.46 7.29 -3.77
N LEU A 87 1.25 7.05 -4.30
CA LEU A 87 1.06 6.26 -5.50
C LEU A 87 1.66 6.98 -6.71
N SER A 88 1.44 8.29 -6.87
CA SER A 88 2.08 9.06 -7.94
C SER A 88 3.61 8.96 -7.91
N MET A 89 4.23 9.09 -6.72
CA MET A 89 5.68 8.91 -6.58
C MET A 89 6.13 7.48 -6.92
N THR A 90 5.35 6.49 -6.49
CA THR A 90 5.62 5.08 -6.77
C THR A 90 5.53 4.77 -8.27
N GLN A 91 4.55 5.33 -8.99
CA GLN A 91 4.42 5.18 -10.44
C GLN A 91 5.65 5.69 -11.19
N VAL A 92 6.17 6.86 -10.80
CA VAL A 92 7.38 7.44 -11.41
C VAL A 92 8.60 6.53 -11.25
N VAL A 93 8.61 5.68 -10.21
CA VAL A 93 9.68 4.73 -9.94
C VAL A 93 9.46 3.40 -10.67
N ILE A 94 8.28 2.79 -10.56
CA ILE A 94 8.04 1.43 -11.06
C ILE A 94 8.18 1.33 -12.58
N TRP A 95 7.62 2.28 -13.33
CA TRP A 95 7.59 2.17 -14.80
C TRP A 95 8.97 2.21 -15.47
N PRO A 96 9.90 3.09 -15.07
CA PRO A 96 11.27 3.06 -15.58
C PRO A 96 12.05 1.80 -15.22
N LEU A 97 11.75 1.12 -14.09
CA LEU A 97 12.48 -0.09 -13.69
C LEU A 97 12.38 -1.22 -14.73
N ARG A 98 11.30 -1.25 -15.53
CA ARG A 98 11.17 -2.17 -16.67
C ARG A 98 12.32 -2.02 -17.68
N LEU A 99 12.92 -0.84 -17.82
CA LEU A 99 13.99 -0.60 -18.80
C LEU A 99 15.30 -1.27 -18.39
N ILE A 100 15.44 -1.63 -17.11
CA ILE A 100 16.66 -2.21 -16.53
C ILE A 100 16.47 -3.65 -16.05
N THR A 101 15.29 -4.24 -16.24
CA THR A 101 14.96 -5.63 -15.87
C THR A 101 14.47 -6.43 -17.09
N SER A 102 14.43 -7.77 -17.00
CA SER A 102 13.84 -8.61 -18.06
C SER A 102 12.31 -8.74 -17.99
N TRP A 103 11.65 -7.91 -17.18
CA TRP A 103 10.21 -8.04 -16.94
C TRP A 103 9.39 -7.61 -18.16
N THR A 104 8.34 -8.38 -18.46
CA THR A 104 7.37 -8.00 -19.47
C THR A 104 6.53 -6.81 -19.00
N ARG A 105 5.89 -6.12 -19.94
CA ARG A 105 4.94 -5.02 -19.62
C ARG A 105 3.80 -5.52 -18.75
N GLU A 106 3.27 -6.70 -19.08
CA GLU A 106 2.20 -7.34 -18.33
C GLU A 106 2.59 -7.62 -16.89
N ARG A 107 3.79 -8.18 -16.67
CA ARG A 107 4.30 -8.48 -15.32
C ARG A 107 4.55 -7.21 -14.51
N THR A 108 5.07 -6.17 -15.14
CA THR A 108 5.24 -4.85 -14.50
C THR A 108 3.88 -4.26 -14.10
N ALA A 109 2.88 -4.34 -14.98
CA ALA A 109 1.52 -3.89 -14.67
C ALA A 109 0.88 -4.72 -13.55
N ALA A 110 1.10 -6.04 -13.52
CA ALA A 110 0.61 -6.91 -12.46
C ALA A 110 1.22 -6.56 -11.08
N MET A 111 2.52 -6.30 -11.02
CA MET A 111 3.16 -5.80 -9.78
C MET A 111 2.61 -4.44 -9.36
N ASP A 112 2.44 -3.53 -10.32
CA ASP A 112 1.91 -2.20 -10.06
C ASP A 112 0.48 -2.24 -9.49
N LEU A 113 -0.41 -2.98 -10.14
CA LEU A 113 -1.78 -3.20 -9.68
C LEU A 113 -1.83 -3.86 -8.29
N THR A 114 -0.92 -4.79 -8.02
CA THR A 114 -0.78 -5.44 -6.71
C THR A 114 -0.39 -4.44 -5.63
N ILE A 115 0.61 -3.60 -5.89
CA ILE A 115 1.07 -2.55 -4.97
C ILE A 115 -0.07 -1.55 -4.70
N ILE A 116 -0.76 -1.09 -5.74
CA ILE A 116 -1.87 -0.16 -5.61
C ILE A 116 -2.98 -0.77 -4.73
N ALA A 117 -3.41 -2.00 -5.02
CA ALA A 117 -4.52 -2.63 -4.31
C ALA A 117 -4.21 -2.85 -2.83
N TRP A 118 -3.00 -3.33 -2.50
CA TRP A 118 -2.55 -3.46 -1.10
C TRP A 118 -2.46 -2.11 -0.40
N THR A 119 -1.95 -1.09 -1.08
CA THR A 119 -1.82 0.27 -0.52
C THR A 119 -3.21 0.89 -0.28
N LEU A 120 -4.17 0.65 -1.18
CA LEU A 120 -5.56 1.05 -0.98
C LEU A 120 -6.19 0.36 0.22
N LEU A 121 -5.94 -0.94 0.42
CA LEU A 121 -6.44 -1.68 1.57
C LEU A 121 -5.84 -1.15 2.89
N ALA A 122 -4.52 -0.90 2.92
CA ALA A 122 -3.87 -0.25 4.05
C ALA A 122 -4.45 1.15 4.30
N GLY A 123 -4.71 1.91 3.23
CA GLY A 123 -5.37 3.21 3.33
C GLY A 123 -6.77 3.15 3.91
N ALA A 124 -7.59 2.16 3.56
CA ALA A 124 -8.91 1.98 4.17
C ALA A 124 -8.78 1.72 5.69
N LEU A 125 -7.81 0.91 6.11
CA LEU A 125 -7.51 0.64 7.52
C LEU A 125 -6.98 1.87 8.28
N VAL A 126 -6.10 2.66 7.65
CA VAL A 126 -5.63 3.93 8.22
C VAL A 126 -6.80 4.90 8.35
N ALA A 127 -7.61 5.09 7.31
CA ALA A 127 -8.73 6.02 7.33
C ALA A 127 -9.80 5.62 8.37
N SER A 128 -10.04 4.31 8.57
CA SER A 128 -10.99 3.80 9.55
C SER A 128 -10.56 4.08 10.99
N THR A 129 -9.25 4.14 11.27
CA THR A 129 -8.70 4.32 12.63
C THR A 129 -8.18 5.73 12.92
N LEU A 130 -7.84 6.52 11.89
CA LEU A 130 -7.21 7.85 12.02
C LEU A 130 -8.06 8.89 12.76
N GLY A 131 -9.38 8.74 12.72
CA GLY A 131 -10.33 9.62 13.43
C GLY A 131 -10.66 9.18 14.86
N ALA A 132 -10.16 8.01 15.30
CA ALA A 132 -10.54 7.44 16.59
C ALA A 132 -9.97 8.26 17.77
N ARG A 133 -10.82 8.51 18.78
CA ARG A 133 -10.41 9.11 20.06
C ARG A 133 -9.50 8.20 20.90
N PRO A 134 -9.83 6.91 21.12
CA PRO A 134 -8.97 6.05 21.92
C PRO A 134 -7.69 5.71 21.16
N GLY A 135 -6.54 5.95 21.81
CA GLY A 135 -5.23 5.57 21.26
C GLY A 135 -5.14 4.08 20.91
N ARG A 136 -5.84 3.21 21.66
CA ARG A 136 -5.89 1.76 21.41
C ARG A 136 -6.35 1.41 19.99
N VAL A 137 -7.35 2.10 19.44
CA VAL A 137 -7.86 1.83 18.08
C VAL A 137 -6.80 2.16 17.02
N ARG A 138 -6.00 3.21 17.25
CA ARG A 138 -4.88 3.57 16.36
C ARG A 138 -3.75 2.56 16.45
N VAL A 139 -3.43 2.08 17.64
CA VAL A 139 -2.45 0.98 17.83
C VAL A 139 -2.92 -0.28 17.12
N LEU A 140 -4.19 -0.64 17.23
CA LEU A 140 -4.76 -1.77 16.48
C LEU A 140 -4.68 -1.54 14.96
N GLY A 141 -4.89 -0.31 14.48
CA GLY A 141 -4.67 0.05 13.08
C GLY A 141 -3.22 -0.17 12.63
N MET A 142 -2.24 0.28 13.43
CA MET A 142 -0.81 0.06 13.16
C MET A 142 -0.47 -1.44 13.14
N LEU A 143 -0.93 -2.19 14.14
CA LEU A 143 -0.72 -3.64 14.22
C LEU A 143 -1.43 -4.36 13.07
N GLY A 144 -2.58 -3.88 12.62
CA GLY A 144 -3.28 -4.41 11.46
C GLY A 144 -2.50 -4.21 10.16
N CYS A 145 -1.96 -3.01 9.92
CA CYS A 145 -1.08 -2.75 8.76
C CYS A 145 0.18 -3.61 8.79
N LEU A 146 0.83 -3.72 9.95
CA LEU A 146 2.00 -4.56 10.15
C LEU A 146 1.66 -6.05 9.93
N GLY A 147 0.54 -6.50 10.50
CA GLY A 147 0.03 -7.86 10.36
C GLY A 147 -0.26 -8.20 8.91
N LEU A 148 -0.94 -7.33 8.16
CA LEU A 148 -1.19 -7.51 6.72
C LEU A 148 0.12 -7.62 5.92
N CYS A 149 1.14 -6.83 6.27
CA CYS A 149 2.44 -6.86 5.61
C CYS A 149 3.22 -8.15 5.90
N LEU A 150 3.18 -8.63 7.16
CA LEU A 150 4.00 -9.74 7.64
C LEU A 150 3.29 -11.10 7.63
N ALA A 151 1.98 -11.15 7.43
CA ALA A 151 1.19 -12.39 7.49
C ALA A 151 1.77 -13.50 6.59
N GLY A 152 2.13 -13.17 5.35
CA GLY A 152 2.71 -14.11 4.39
C GLY A 152 4.09 -14.62 4.81
N PRO A 153 5.09 -13.73 5.02
CA PRO A 153 6.42 -14.15 5.49
C PRO A 153 6.37 -14.97 6.79
N LEU A 154 5.53 -14.59 7.75
CA LEU A 154 5.39 -15.32 9.02
C LEU A 154 4.73 -16.69 8.80
N ALA A 155 3.68 -16.78 7.98
CA ALA A 155 3.06 -18.06 7.66
C ALA A 155 4.04 -18.98 6.92
N ALA A 156 4.80 -18.46 5.96
CA ALA A 156 5.84 -19.19 5.26
C ALA A 156 6.94 -19.68 6.20
N TRP A 157 7.39 -18.84 7.14
CA TRP A 157 8.39 -19.20 8.14
C TRP A 157 7.90 -20.30 9.09
N LEU A 158 6.63 -20.27 9.47
CA LEU A 158 5.98 -21.31 10.27
C LEU A 158 5.69 -22.61 9.49
N GLY A 159 5.99 -22.65 8.19
CA GLY A 159 5.70 -23.80 7.33
C GLY A 159 4.20 -24.00 7.06
N LEU A 160 3.37 -22.99 7.29
CA LEU A 160 1.93 -23.05 7.07
C LEU A 160 1.63 -22.92 5.57
N GLN A 161 1.37 -24.06 4.92
CA GLN A 161 0.90 -24.12 3.54
C GLN A 161 -0.61 -24.35 3.54
N PHE A 162 -1.38 -23.26 3.55
CA PHE A 162 -2.82 -23.33 3.39
C PHE A 162 -3.17 -22.96 1.95
N ARG A 163 -3.66 -23.95 1.20
CA ARG A 163 -4.15 -23.75 -0.17
C ARG A 163 -5.66 -23.81 -0.15
N VAL A 164 -6.33 -22.66 -0.28
CA VAL A 164 -7.76 -22.63 -0.57
C VAL A 164 -7.86 -22.65 -2.09
N GLU A 165 -8.78 -23.43 -2.67
CA GLU A 165 -8.86 -23.77 -4.11
C GLU A 165 -8.75 -22.58 -5.10
N ALA A 166 -8.90 -21.33 -4.65
CA ALA A 166 -8.73 -20.10 -5.44
C ALA A 166 -7.70 -19.08 -4.89
N LEU A 167 -7.14 -19.28 -3.69
CA LEU A 167 -6.21 -18.37 -3.03
C LEU A 167 -5.08 -19.15 -2.37
N ASP A 168 -3.87 -18.98 -2.89
CA ASP A 168 -2.68 -19.44 -2.18
C ASP A 168 -2.38 -18.46 -1.04
N LEU A 169 -2.09 -18.97 0.16
CA LEU A 169 -1.68 -18.13 1.30
C LEU A 169 -0.49 -17.21 0.98
N ILE A 170 0.31 -17.63 0.00
CA ILE A 170 1.45 -16.91 -0.52
C ILE A 170 1.05 -15.55 -1.11
N ASP A 171 -0.20 -15.42 -1.58
CA ASP A 171 -0.77 -14.18 -2.11
C ASP A 171 -1.42 -13.29 -1.03
N LEU A 172 -1.44 -13.71 0.24
CA LEU A 172 -2.06 -12.93 1.34
C LEU A 172 -1.16 -11.85 1.95
N SER A 173 0.02 -11.60 1.39
CA SER A 173 0.85 -10.49 1.83
C SER A 173 1.48 -9.75 0.66
N PRO A 174 1.59 -8.41 0.76
CA PRO A 174 2.17 -7.60 -0.31
C PRO A 174 3.63 -7.96 -0.58
N LEU A 175 4.40 -8.33 0.45
CA LEU A 175 5.81 -8.68 0.29
C LEU A 175 5.98 -9.96 -0.52
N LEU A 176 5.19 -10.98 -0.21
CA LEU A 176 5.29 -12.26 -0.86
C LEU A 176 4.71 -12.22 -2.28
N SER A 177 3.60 -11.51 -2.51
CA SER A 177 3.05 -11.28 -3.86
C SER A 177 4.05 -10.58 -4.78
N ILE A 178 4.75 -9.55 -4.30
CA ILE A 178 5.77 -8.85 -5.10
C ILE A 178 7.02 -9.72 -5.27
N ASN A 179 7.38 -10.52 -4.26
CA ASN A 179 8.48 -11.44 -4.39
C ASN A 179 8.22 -12.50 -5.47
N THR A 180 7.02 -13.11 -5.49
CA THR A 180 6.64 -14.16 -6.46
C THR A 180 6.47 -13.60 -7.86
N LEU A 181 5.83 -12.43 -8.01
CA LEU A 181 5.72 -11.75 -9.29
C LEU A 181 7.10 -11.34 -9.83
N GLY A 182 8.03 -10.95 -8.95
CA GLY A 182 9.40 -10.60 -9.31
C GLY A 182 10.24 -11.76 -9.87
N ASP A 183 9.99 -13.00 -9.41
CA ASP A 183 10.78 -14.19 -9.79
C ASP A 183 10.44 -14.75 -11.18
N GLY A 184 9.23 -14.47 -11.70
CA GLY A 184 8.78 -15.07 -12.95
C GLY A 184 9.43 -14.53 -14.24
N LYS A 185 10.44 -13.67 -14.15
CA LYS A 185 11.23 -13.12 -15.28
C LYS A 185 10.36 -12.75 -16.48
N SER A 186 10.53 -13.44 -17.62
CA SER A 186 9.81 -13.20 -18.86
C SER A 186 8.62 -14.16 -19.09
N ALA A 187 8.34 -15.07 -18.14
CA ALA A 187 7.17 -15.93 -18.23
C ALA A 187 5.88 -15.08 -18.18
N PRO A 188 4.83 -15.48 -18.91
CA PRO A 188 3.53 -14.81 -18.82
C PRO A 188 2.94 -14.93 -17.41
N ILE A 189 2.05 -14.00 -17.05
CA ILE A 189 1.31 -14.04 -15.80
C ILE A 189 0.25 -15.15 -15.90
N THR A 190 0.14 -15.99 -14.88
CA THR A 190 -0.82 -17.08 -14.90
C THR A 190 -2.24 -16.56 -14.64
N PRO A 191 -3.29 -17.24 -15.14
CA PRO A 191 -4.67 -16.87 -14.83
C PRO A 191 -4.98 -16.83 -13.32
N ALA A 192 -4.35 -17.71 -12.54
CA ALA A 192 -4.47 -17.72 -11.08
C ALA A 192 -3.91 -16.44 -10.44
N GLN A 193 -2.76 -15.95 -10.91
CA GLN A 193 -2.19 -14.68 -10.43
C GLN A 193 -3.12 -13.50 -10.75
N TRP A 194 -3.70 -13.46 -11.94
CA TRP A 194 -4.70 -12.45 -12.30
C TRP A 194 -5.95 -12.52 -11.42
N ALA A 195 -6.42 -13.73 -11.08
CA ALA A 195 -7.54 -13.92 -10.16
C ALA A 195 -7.21 -13.40 -8.75
N SER A 196 -6.03 -13.69 -8.21
CA SER A 196 -5.58 -13.17 -6.91
C SER A 196 -5.54 -11.64 -6.88
N ILE A 197 -4.98 -11.01 -7.93
CA ILE A 197 -4.95 -9.54 -8.07
C ILE A 197 -6.37 -8.98 -8.11
N THR A 198 -7.28 -9.63 -8.84
CA THR A 198 -8.68 -9.20 -8.96
C THR A 198 -9.40 -9.27 -7.61
N TRP A 199 -9.25 -10.37 -6.87
CA TRP A 199 -9.85 -10.51 -5.53
C TRP A 199 -9.31 -9.48 -4.54
N LEU A 200 -8.01 -9.18 -4.61
CA LEU A 200 -7.40 -8.13 -3.80
C LEU A 200 -8.01 -6.74 -4.10
N TRP A 201 -8.24 -6.42 -5.37
CA TRP A 201 -8.95 -5.21 -5.77
C TRP A 201 -10.39 -5.16 -5.26
N VAL A 202 -11.13 -6.27 -5.37
CA VAL A 202 -12.49 -6.39 -4.83
C VAL A 202 -12.48 -6.12 -3.33
N ALA A 203 -11.54 -6.71 -2.58
CA ALA A 203 -11.39 -6.48 -1.15
C ALA A 203 -11.05 -5.02 -0.81
N ALA A 204 -10.13 -4.40 -1.55
CA ALA A 204 -9.77 -3.00 -1.36
C ALA A 204 -10.97 -2.06 -1.61
N VAL A 205 -11.69 -2.25 -2.71
CA VAL A 205 -12.88 -1.46 -3.05
C VAL A 205 -13.99 -1.67 -2.02
N ALA A 206 -14.27 -2.91 -1.63
CA ALA A 206 -15.26 -3.24 -0.61
C ALA A 206 -14.93 -2.57 0.74
N ALA A 207 -13.66 -2.54 1.14
CA ALA A 207 -13.22 -1.87 2.36
C ALA A 207 -13.48 -0.35 2.32
N TRP A 208 -13.22 0.30 1.19
CA TRP A 208 -13.52 1.73 1.00
C TRP A 208 -15.02 2.03 0.97
N ILE A 209 -15.82 1.18 0.31
CA ILE A 209 -17.28 1.30 0.30
C ILE A 209 -17.84 1.15 1.72
N ALA A 210 -17.44 0.11 2.46
CA ALA A 210 -17.86 -0.10 3.85
C ALA A 210 -17.48 1.09 4.74
N LEU A 211 -16.28 1.65 4.55
CA LEU A 211 -15.85 2.85 5.27
C LEU A 211 -16.69 4.09 4.93
N ALA A 212 -17.04 4.29 3.65
CA ALA A 212 -17.89 5.39 3.23
C ALA A 212 -19.32 5.27 3.80
N LEU A 213 -19.88 4.05 3.83
CA LEU A 213 -21.20 3.78 4.37
C LEU A 213 -21.29 3.97 5.88
N THR A 214 -20.27 3.56 6.62
CA THR A 214 -20.24 3.68 8.10
C THR A 214 -20.03 5.11 8.60
N ARG A 215 -19.54 6.03 7.75
CA ARG A 215 -19.22 7.42 8.13
C ARG A 215 -20.16 8.47 7.54
N ARG A 216 -21.39 8.08 7.19
CA ARG A 216 -22.40 9.02 6.67
C ARG A 216 -22.52 10.26 7.57
N PRO A 217 -22.50 11.47 6.98
CA PRO A 217 -22.41 12.71 7.74
C PRO A 217 -23.65 12.90 8.62
N GLN A 218 -23.42 13.19 9.91
CA GLN A 218 -24.45 13.54 10.89
C GLN A 218 -25.20 14.86 10.55
N SER A 219 -24.93 15.47 9.40
CA SER A 219 -25.47 16.79 9.01
C SER A 219 -26.98 16.81 8.77
N LEU A 220 -27.63 15.66 8.58
CA LEU A 220 -29.08 15.59 8.37
C LEU A 220 -29.90 15.56 9.67
N ALA A 221 -29.27 15.30 10.83
CA ALA A 221 -29.97 15.25 12.11
C ALA A 221 -30.08 16.63 12.81
N ALA A 222 -29.19 17.57 12.47
CA ALA A 222 -29.13 18.88 13.14
C ALA A 222 -30.06 19.95 12.52
N SER A 223 -30.56 19.75 11.30
CA SER A 223 -31.45 20.70 10.62
C SER A 223 -32.95 20.48 10.89
N GLY A 224 -33.33 19.44 11.65
CA GLY A 224 -34.74 19.13 11.95
C GLY A 224 -35.24 19.64 13.31
N GLY A 225 -34.41 20.33 14.10
CA GLY A 225 -34.69 20.64 15.51
C GLY A 225 -34.98 22.12 15.84
N VAL A 226 -35.13 23.02 14.87
CA VAL A 226 -35.38 24.45 15.11
C VAL A 226 -36.74 24.89 14.57
N ALA A 227 -37.79 24.14 14.91
CA ALA A 227 -39.17 24.55 14.70
C ALA A 227 -40.03 24.09 15.90
N ALA A 228 -39.90 24.80 17.02
CA ALA A 228 -40.92 24.91 18.07
C ALA A 228 -40.63 26.15 18.90
#